data_AF-A0A441VK37-F1
#
_entry.id   AF-A0A441VK37-F1
#
_cell.length_a   1.000
_cell.length_b   1.000
_cell.length_c   1.000
_cell.angle_alpha   90.00
_cell.angle_beta   90.00
_cell.angle_gamma   90.00
#
_symmetry.space_group_name_H-M   'P 1'
#
loop_
_entity.id
_entity.type
_entity.pdbx_description
1 polymer ?
#
loop_
_entity_poly.entity_id
_entity_poly.type
_entity_poly.pdbx_seq_one_letter_code
_entity_poly.pdbx_strand_id
1 'polypeptide(L)'
;MIKVSRRAALAIMAGGVASTGIAYATVSSLSDEDLVRVTLERYFGRLNMRIEHLQQFVLEFQKRNPWIFPNTKLGDAVTLLEALKLGAARRFLPEQKKEDLRHFDRWVIAEFHMLTDYARRSSPADPVRFTGWQPCTNPFANLETQQDA
;
A
#
# COMPACT_ATOMS: atom_id res chain seq x y z
N MET A 1 -0.11 -1.06 45.13
CA MET A 1 0.11 -1.89 43.93
C MET A 1 -1.23 -2.06 43.22
N ILE A 2 -1.52 -1.24 42.22
CA ILE A 2 -2.84 -1.22 41.55
C ILE A 2 -2.85 -2.34 40.50
N LYS A 3 -3.70 -3.35 40.70
CA LYS A 3 -3.91 -4.46 39.74
C LYS A 3 -4.78 -3.94 38.59
N VAL A 4 -4.15 -3.57 37.48
CA VAL A 4 -4.86 -3.23 36.24
C VAL A 4 -5.42 -4.52 35.65
N SER A 5 -6.75 -4.63 35.64
CA SER A 5 -7.49 -5.76 35.06
C SER A 5 -7.41 -5.73 33.53
N ARG A 6 -7.24 -6.89 32.90
CA ARG A 6 -7.11 -7.06 31.43
C ARG A 6 -8.28 -6.49 30.62
N ARG A 7 -9.43 -6.22 31.25
CA ARG A 7 -10.57 -5.54 30.61
C ARG A 7 -10.43 -4.02 30.51
N ALA A 8 -9.64 -3.39 31.38
CA ALA A 8 -9.38 -1.95 31.32
C ALA A 8 -8.35 -1.59 30.24
N ALA A 9 -7.42 -2.49 29.92
CA ALA A 9 -6.48 -2.30 28.81
C ALA A 9 -7.18 -2.32 27.44
N LEU A 10 -8.28 -3.08 27.31
CA LEU A 10 -9.08 -3.13 26.08
C LEU A 10 -9.96 -1.90 25.87
N ALA A 11 -10.37 -1.22 26.95
CA ALA A 11 -11.16 0.00 26.86
C ALA A 11 -10.32 1.22 26.45
N ILE A 12 -9.00 1.23 26.71
CA ILE A 12 -8.11 2.32 26.27
C ILE A 12 -7.80 2.23 24.77
N MET A 13 -7.94 1.05 24.15
CA MET A 13 -7.91 0.93 22.67
C MET A 13 -9.24 1.34 22.02
N ALA A 14 -10.27 1.61 22.82
CA ALA A 14 -11.59 2.03 22.41
C ALA A 14 -11.93 3.43 22.93
N GLY A 15 -11.21 4.45 22.47
CA GLY A 15 -11.75 5.82 22.39
C GLY A 15 -10.92 6.96 22.97
N GLY A 16 -10.55 7.90 22.08
CA GLY A 16 -10.39 9.34 22.36
C GLY A 16 -9.00 9.92 22.10
N VAL A 17 -8.79 11.10 21.52
CA VAL A 17 -9.64 12.18 20.96
C VAL A 17 -8.72 13.07 20.09
N ALA A 18 -9.13 13.49 18.88
CA ALA A 18 -8.83 14.84 18.33
C ALA A 18 -9.54 15.10 16.98
N SER A 19 -10.63 15.85 17.06
CA SER A 19 -11.23 16.77 16.07
C SER A 19 -10.52 16.99 14.72
N THR A 20 -11.07 16.42 13.64
CA THR A 20 -11.59 17.05 12.40
C THR A 20 -11.81 15.94 11.38
N GLY A 21 -12.91 16.01 10.63
CA GLY A 21 -13.54 14.86 9.97
C GLY A 21 -12.62 13.96 9.15
N ILE A 22 -12.68 12.67 9.45
CA ILE A 22 -12.94 11.54 8.53
C ILE A 22 -13.28 10.36 9.44
N ALA A 23 -14.49 9.82 9.32
CA ALA A 23 -14.84 8.58 9.98
C ALA A 23 -14.15 7.43 9.24
N TYR A 24 -13.15 6.80 9.85
CA TYR A 24 -12.61 5.54 9.36
C TYR A 24 -12.78 4.48 10.44
N ALA A 25 -13.88 3.73 10.31
CA ALA A 25 -14.11 2.53 11.08
C ALA A 25 -13.67 1.33 10.24
N THR A 26 -12.66 0.58 10.70
CA THR A 26 -12.75 -0.87 11.00
C THR A 26 -11.35 -1.40 11.31
N VAL A 27 -11.18 -1.91 12.53
CA VAL A 27 -10.01 -2.68 12.99
C VAL A 27 -10.47 -4.13 13.11
N SER A 28 -9.97 -5.02 12.23
CA SER A 28 -9.71 -6.48 12.49
C SER A 28 -9.41 -7.29 11.21
N SER A 29 -8.54 -6.78 10.36
CA SER A 29 -7.63 -7.53 9.47
C SER A 29 -6.38 -6.65 9.31
N LEU A 30 -5.22 -7.19 8.93
CA LEU A 30 -4.15 -6.30 8.45
C LEU A 30 -4.76 -5.50 7.30
N SER A 31 -4.53 -4.19 7.29
CA SER A 31 -5.23 -3.34 6.34
C SER A 31 -4.73 -3.63 4.93
N ASP A 32 -5.57 -3.41 3.92
CA ASP A 32 -5.14 -3.45 2.52
C ASP A 32 -3.94 -2.53 2.27
N GLU A 33 -3.83 -1.44 3.06
CA GLU A 33 -2.67 -0.56 3.08
C GLU A 33 -1.39 -1.30 3.49
N ASP A 34 -1.45 -2.14 4.53
CA ASP A 34 -0.31 -2.92 5.02
C ASP A 34 0.11 -3.97 3.98
N LEU A 35 -0.85 -4.65 3.36
CA LEU A 35 -0.58 -5.62 2.30
C LEU A 35 0.12 -4.95 1.11
N VAL A 36 -0.39 -3.79 0.68
CA VAL A 36 0.20 -3.02 -0.41
C VAL A 36 1.58 -2.51 -0.04
N ARG A 37 1.76 -1.93 1.16
CA ARG A 37 3.05 -1.44 1.66
C ARG A 37 4.09 -2.54 1.62
N VAL A 38 3.78 -3.66 2.25
CA VAL A 38 4.70 -4.78 2.40
C VAL A 38 5.04 -5.42 1.05
N THR A 39 4.07 -5.47 0.14
CA THR A 39 4.31 -5.90 -1.25
C THR A 39 5.27 -4.95 -1.95
N LEU A 40 5.02 -3.64 -1.90
CA LEU A 40 5.91 -2.65 -2.51
C LEU A 40 7.32 -2.67 -1.90
N GLU A 41 7.43 -2.80 -0.58
CA GLU A 41 8.72 -2.84 0.11
C GLU A 41 9.53 -4.10 -0.22
N ARG A 42 8.85 -5.22 -0.51
CA ARG A 42 9.51 -6.42 -1.00
C ARG A 42 10.17 -6.21 -2.37
N TYR A 43 9.55 -5.45 -3.27
CA TYR A 43 10.10 -5.24 -4.63
C TYR A 43 11.06 -4.05 -4.71
N PHE A 44 10.82 -2.98 -3.95
CA PHE A 44 11.55 -1.73 -4.06
C PHE A 44 12.48 -1.44 -2.87
N GLY A 45 12.48 -2.29 -1.84
CA GLY A 45 13.12 -2.01 -0.56
C GLY A 45 12.32 -1.00 0.25
N ARG A 46 12.93 -0.47 1.32
CA ARG A 46 12.25 0.47 2.23
C ARG A 46 11.76 1.69 1.47
N LEU A 47 10.45 1.91 1.47
CA LEU A 47 9.83 3.03 0.76
C LEU A 47 9.94 4.31 1.58
N ASN A 48 10.61 5.32 1.03
CA ASN A 48 10.52 6.69 1.56
C ASN A 48 9.24 7.34 1.05
N MET A 49 8.09 6.98 1.60
CA MET A 49 6.78 7.52 1.22
C MET A 49 6.03 7.93 2.47
N ARG A 50 5.41 9.11 2.45
CA ARG A 50 4.57 9.54 3.56
C ARG A 50 3.28 8.70 3.61
N ILE A 51 2.76 8.51 4.81
CA ILE A 51 1.57 7.68 5.07
C ILE A 51 0.37 8.16 4.25
N GLU A 52 0.18 9.48 4.10
CA GLU A 52 -0.97 10.06 3.42
C GLU A 52 -0.95 9.74 1.92
N HIS A 53 0.24 9.77 1.30
CA HIS A 53 0.38 9.41 -0.11
C HIS A 53 0.15 7.92 -0.35
N LEU A 54 0.60 7.07 0.58
CA LEU A 54 0.36 5.63 0.47
C LEU A 54 -1.15 5.34 0.58
N GLN A 55 -1.84 6.00 1.51
CA GLN A 55 -3.29 5.88 1.65
C GLN A 55 -4.03 6.33 0.39
N GLN A 56 -3.65 7.46 -0.18
CA GLN A 56 -4.21 7.93 -1.46
C GLN A 56 -3.99 6.93 -2.59
N PHE A 57 -2.79 6.34 -2.67
CA PHE A 57 -2.50 5.29 -3.64
C PHE A 57 -3.40 4.07 -3.45
N VAL A 58 -3.51 3.56 -2.22
CA VAL A 58 -4.31 2.36 -1.90
C VAL A 58 -5.79 2.59 -2.21
N LEU A 59 -6.32 3.76 -1.86
CA LEU A 59 -7.72 4.12 -2.14
C LEU A 59 -8.01 4.14 -3.64
N GLU A 60 -7.16 4.79 -4.44
CA GLU A 60 -7.35 4.83 -5.90
C GLU A 60 -7.11 3.47 -6.55
N PHE A 61 -6.15 2.68 -6.05
CA PHE A 61 -5.91 1.31 -6.50
C PHE A 61 -7.12 0.41 -6.24
N GLN A 62 -7.70 0.44 -5.03
CA GLN A 62 -8.91 -0.30 -4.67
C GLN A 62 -10.10 0.10 -5.53
N LYS A 63 -10.30 1.40 -5.73
CA LYS A 63 -11.41 1.92 -6.54
C LYS A 63 -11.34 1.45 -7.99
N ARG A 64 -10.14 1.37 -8.56
CA ARG A 64 -9.92 0.93 -9.94
C ARG A 64 -9.95 -0.59 -10.09
N ASN A 65 -9.48 -1.31 -9.07
CA ASN A 65 -9.21 -2.73 -9.16
C ASN A 65 -9.80 -3.54 -7.98
N PRO A 66 -11.10 -3.43 -7.68
CA PRO A 66 -11.69 -4.10 -6.52
C PRO A 66 -11.60 -5.64 -6.58
N TRP A 67 -11.44 -6.23 -7.77
CA TRP A 67 -11.37 -7.69 -7.96
C TRP A 67 -9.97 -8.29 -7.77
N ILE A 68 -8.93 -7.47 -7.59
CA ILE A 68 -7.53 -7.93 -7.58
C ILE A 68 -7.04 -8.30 -6.19
N PHE A 69 -7.71 -7.78 -5.15
CA PHE A 69 -7.33 -8.06 -3.77
C PHE A 69 -7.48 -9.53 -3.44
N PRO A 70 -6.47 -10.17 -2.84
CA PRO A 70 -6.59 -11.54 -2.37
C PRO A 70 -7.64 -11.60 -1.26
N ASN A 71 -8.16 -12.81 -1.00
CA ASN A 71 -9.06 -12.99 0.14
C ASN A 71 -8.38 -12.56 1.45
N THR A 72 -9.16 -12.07 2.42
CA THR A 72 -8.65 -11.46 3.66
C THR A 72 -7.67 -12.37 4.40
N LYS A 73 -7.95 -13.68 4.48
CA LYS A 73 -7.07 -14.66 5.16
C LYS A 73 -5.71 -14.79 4.49
N LEU A 74 -5.66 -14.77 3.16
CA LEU A 74 -4.42 -14.84 2.39
C LEU A 74 -3.66 -13.52 2.50
N GLY A 75 -4.36 -12.38 2.42
CA GLY A 75 -3.80 -11.05 2.65
C GLY A 75 -3.13 -10.94 4.01
N ASP A 76 -3.87 -11.24 5.09
CA ASP A 76 -3.38 -11.20 6.47
C ASP A 76 -2.14 -12.09 6.67
N ALA A 77 -2.20 -13.33 6.19
CA ALA A 77 -1.09 -14.28 6.32
C ALA A 77 0.16 -13.76 5.60
N VAL A 78 0.01 -13.22 4.39
CA VAL A 78 1.14 -12.71 3.60
C VAL A 78 1.73 -11.46 4.21
N THR A 79 0.89 -10.51 4.63
CA THR A 79 1.35 -9.28 5.29
C THR A 79 2.16 -9.61 6.54
N LEU A 80 1.69 -10.55 7.37
CA LEU A 80 2.42 -10.99 8.56
C LEU A 80 3.74 -11.70 8.22
N LEU A 81 3.73 -12.61 7.23
CA LEU A 81 4.95 -13.32 6.82
C LEU A 81 6.02 -12.37 6.30
N GLU A 82 5.63 -11.42 5.47
CA GLU A 82 6.56 -10.47 4.85
C GLU A 82 7.02 -9.39 5.85
N ALA A 83 6.17 -8.94 6.77
CA ALA A 83 6.58 -8.07 7.88
C ALA A 83 7.64 -8.73 8.77
N LEU A 84 7.56 -10.04 8.95
CA LEU A 84 8.56 -10.86 9.64
C LEU A 84 9.78 -11.22 8.76
N LYS A 85 9.85 -10.70 7.53
CA LYS A 85 10.88 -11.02 6.52
C LYS A 85 10.97 -12.51 6.18
N LEU A 86 9.87 -13.23 6.34
CA LEU A 86 9.71 -14.64 5.99
C LEU A 86 9.12 -14.81 4.58
N GLY A 87 9.43 -13.92 3.63
CA GLY A 87 8.89 -13.95 2.27
C GLY A 87 9.12 -15.27 1.51
N ALA A 88 10.13 -16.05 1.91
CA ALA A 88 10.34 -17.42 1.42
C ALA A 88 9.16 -18.37 1.69
N ALA A 89 8.34 -18.07 2.71
CA ALA A 89 7.17 -18.86 3.07
C ALA A 89 6.08 -18.88 1.97
N ARG A 90 6.05 -17.89 1.07
CA ARG A 90 5.14 -17.90 -0.10
C ARG A 90 5.38 -19.13 -1.01
N ARG A 91 6.57 -19.74 -0.97
CA ARG A 91 6.89 -20.96 -1.74
C ARG A 91 6.09 -22.19 -1.30
N PHE A 92 5.57 -22.19 -0.08
CA PHE A 92 4.80 -23.31 0.48
C PHE A 92 3.29 -23.15 0.28
N LEU A 93 2.84 -22.03 -0.30
CA LEU A 93 1.43 -21.85 -0.62
C LEU A 93 0.98 -22.80 -1.75
N PRO A 94 -0.29 -23.22 -1.78
CA PRO A 94 -0.86 -23.91 -2.93
C PRO A 94 -0.70 -23.08 -4.22
N GLU A 95 -0.52 -23.73 -5.37
CA GLU A 95 -0.21 -23.01 -6.63
C GLU A 95 -1.26 -21.98 -7.04
N GLN A 96 -2.54 -22.27 -6.82
CA GLN A 96 -3.61 -21.30 -7.08
C GLN A 96 -3.42 -20.02 -6.26
N LYS A 97 -3.04 -20.14 -4.98
CA LYS A 97 -2.82 -19.00 -4.09
C LYS A 97 -1.56 -18.23 -4.46
N LYS A 98 -0.53 -18.92 -4.96
CA LYS A 98 0.66 -18.26 -5.51
C LYS A 98 0.30 -17.45 -6.75
N GLU A 99 -0.56 -17.96 -7.62
CA GLU A 99 -1.01 -17.23 -8.81
C GLU A 99 -1.84 -16.00 -8.43
N ASP A 100 -2.78 -16.13 -7.50
CA ASP A 100 -3.56 -15.00 -6.97
C ASP A 100 -2.63 -13.87 -6.47
N LEU A 101 -1.59 -14.23 -5.71
CA LEU A 101 -0.61 -13.26 -5.18
C LEU A 101 0.31 -12.69 -6.26
N ARG A 102 0.76 -13.49 -7.23
CA ARG A 102 1.55 -12.99 -8.36
C ARG A 102 0.75 -11.98 -9.16
N HIS A 103 -0.53 -12.25 -9.38
CA HIS A 103 -1.42 -11.34 -10.07
C HIS A 103 -1.53 -10.03 -9.29
N PHE A 104 -1.84 -10.08 -8.00
CA PHE A 104 -1.89 -8.92 -7.11
C PHE A 104 -0.58 -8.11 -7.14
N ASP A 105 0.57 -8.76 -6.91
CA ASP A 105 1.89 -8.12 -6.91
C ASP A 105 2.14 -7.33 -8.21
N ARG A 106 1.84 -7.93 -9.37
CA ARG A 106 2.06 -7.30 -10.68
C ARG A 106 1.22 -6.05 -10.87
N TRP A 107 -0.04 -6.09 -10.42
CA TRP A 107 -0.94 -4.95 -10.52
C TRP A 107 -0.54 -3.82 -9.58
N VAL A 108 -0.20 -4.13 -8.34
CA VAL A 108 0.29 -3.14 -7.38
C VAL A 108 1.54 -2.44 -7.93
N ILE A 109 2.51 -3.20 -8.44
CA ILE A 109 3.74 -2.66 -9.02
C ILE A 109 3.43 -1.77 -10.24
N ALA A 110 2.57 -2.22 -11.13
CA ALA A 110 2.23 -1.50 -12.35
C ALA A 110 1.53 -0.17 -12.02
N GLU A 111 0.48 -0.20 -11.20
CA GLU A 111 -0.24 1.01 -10.81
C GLU A 111 0.62 1.96 -9.98
N PHE A 112 1.52 1.43 -9.14
CA PHE A 112 2.44 2.27 -8.38
C PHE A 112 3.33 3.12 -9.30
N HIS A 113 3.84 2.54 -10.40
CA HIS A 113 4.60 3.32 -11.38
C HIS A 113 3.74 4.34 -12.15
N MET A 114 2.44 4.07 -12.31
CA MET A 114 1.53 4.94 -13.07
C MET A 114 0.96 6.09 -12.23
N LEU A 115 0.76 5.86 -10.94
CA LEU A 115 0.05 6.78 -10.03
C LEU A 115 0.99 7.53 -9.08
N THR A 116 2.29 7.25 -9.14
CA THR A 116 3.30 7.91 -8.32
C THR A 116 4.46 8.44 -9.16
N ASP A 117 5.26 9.31 -8.57
CA ASP A 117 6.50 9.81 -9.16
C ASP A 117 7.70 8.84 -9.01
N TYR A 118 7.48 7.60 -8.56
CA TYR A 118 8.55 6.66 -8.20
C TYR A 118 9.64 6.52 -9.28
N ALA A 119 9.23 6.42 -10.55
CA ALA A 119 10.12 6.23 -11.70
C ALA A 119 10.90 7.50 -12.10
N ARG A 120 10.47 8.68 -11.64
CA ARG A 120 11.09 9.97 -11.96
C ARG A 120 12.11 10.42 -10.91
N ARG A 121 12.29 9.63 -9.84
CA ARG A 121 13.21 9.95 -8.76
C ARG A 121 14.65 9.82 -9.23
N SER A 122 15.51 10.71 -8.73
CA SER A 122 16.93 10.72 -9.06
C SER A 122 17.74 9.87 -8.09
N SER A 123 17.24 9.65 -6.87
CA SER A 123 17.86 8.87 -5.83
C SER A 123 16.85 7.94 -5.14
N PRO A 124 17.26 6.75 -4.67
CA PRO A 124 16.44 5.91 -3.80
C PRO A 124 15.98 6.60 -2.52
N ALA A 125 16.72 7.60 -2.05
CA ALA A 125 16.41 8.38 -0.85
C ALA A 125 15.34 9.46 -1.10
N ASP A 126 15.00 9.77 -2.36
CA ASP A 126 14.00 10.78 -2.67
C ASP A 126 12.61 10.31 -2.21
N PRO A 127 11.79 11.20 -1.62
CA PRO A 127 10.45 10.85 -1.19
C PRO A 127 9.57 10.53 -2.40
N VAL A 128 8.83 9.42 -2.33
CA VAL A 128 7.80 9.06 -3.30
C VAL A 128 6.51 9.81 -2.96
N ARG A 129 5.86 10.36 -3.98
CA ARG A 129 4.58 11.06 -3.87
C ARG A 129 3.55 10.42 -4.77
N PHE A 130 2.33 10.36 -4.26
CA PHE A 130 1.17 10.05 -5.07
C PHE A 130 0.86 11.25 -5.98
N THR A 131 0.80 11.01 -7.29
CA THR A 131 0.53 12.02 -8.32
C THR A 131 -0.85 11.86 -8.95
N GLY A 132 -1.55 10.76 -8.65
CA GLY A 132 -2.79 10.40 -9.31
C GLY A 132 -2.59 9.97 -10.76
N TRP A 133 -3.70 9.77 -11.46
CA TRP A 133 -3.66 9.44 -12.88
C TRP A 133 -3.19 10.65 -13.67
N GLN A 134 -2.01 10.54 -14.27
CA GLN A 134 -1.53 11.51 -15.23
C GLN A 134 -1.87 11.01 -16.64
N PRO A 135 -2.51 11.82 -17.50
CA PRO A 135 -2.68 11.46 -18.90
C PRO A 135 -1.29 11.16 -19.47
N CYS A 136 -1.13 9.96 -20.06
CA CYS A 136 0.13 9.37 -20.48
C CYS A 136 1.12 10.40 -21.01
N THR A 137 1.93 10.95 -20.10
CA THR A 137 3.02 11.84 -20.46
C THR A 137 4.18 10.91 -20.70
N ASN A 138 4.43 10.61 -21.98
CA ASN A 138 5.61 9.84 -22.36
C ASN A 138 6.82 10.52 -21.70
N PRO A 139 7.58 9.83 -20.82
CA PRO A 139 8.70 10.44 -20.12
C PRO A 139 9.85 10.84 -21.06
N PHE A 140 9.80 10.41 -22.32
CA PHE A 140 10.70 10.82 -23.40
C PHE A 140 10.08 11.84 -24.36
N ALA A 141 8.83 12.28 -24.14
CA ALA A 141 8.24 13.34 -24.95
C ALA A 141 8.73 14.71 -24.48
N ASN A 142 9.46 15.41 -25.34
CA ASN A 142 9.72 16.84 -25.18
C ASN A 142 8.43 17.60 -25.48
N LEU A 143 7.76 18.06 -24.41
CA LEU A 143 6.63 18.99 -24.48
C LEU A 143 7.17 20.42 -24.41
N GLU A 144 8.03 20.80 -25.36
CA GLU A 144 8.23 22.22 -25.61
C GLU A 144 6.90 22.73 -26.16
N THR A 145 6.18 23.52 -25.35
CA THR A 145 5.00 24.23 -25.78
C THR A 145 5.35 24.98 -27.06
N GLN A 146 4.80 24.55 -28.20
CA GLN A 146 4.73 25.38 -29.40
C GLN A 146 4.02 26.66 -28.97
N GLN A 147 4.80 27.70 -28.66
CA GLN A 147 4.30 29.06 -28.66
C GLN A 147 4.05 29.35 -30.13
N ASP A 148 2.78 29.23 -30.52
CA ASP A 148 2.31 29.63 -31.84
C ASP A 148 2.86 31.02 -32.17
N ALA A 149 3.54 31.09 -33.32
CA ALA A 149 4.07 32.31 -33.92
C ALA A 149 2.97 33.13 -34.60
#